data_AF-A0A3M1HAI9-F1
#
_entry.id   AF-A0A3M1HAI9-F1
#
_cell.length_a   1.000
_cell.length_b   1.000
_cell.length_c   1.000
_cell.angle_alpha   90.00
_cell.angle_beta   90.00
_cell.angle_gamma   90.00
#
_symmetry.space_group_name_H-M   'P 1'
#
loop_
_entity.id
_entity.type
_entity.pdbx_description
1 polymer ?
#
loop_
_entity_poly.entity_id
_entity_poly.type
_entity_poly.pdbx_seq_one_letter_code
_entity_poly.pdbx_strand_id
1 'polypeptide(L)'
;MVDYDYSEIPEERVKEVSKPFEFTEDERNSLHEIKKVLKGKCSYEQLTEFREYLEGIIERAHTALLNAREMNYDTTDIELDLQFLRDLEKEVIKRQHEEM
;
A
#
# COMPACT_ATOMS: atom_id res chain seq x y z
N MET A 1 -10.15 -12.46 -23.95
CA MET A 1 -9.49 -11.38 -23.20
C MET A 1 -10.45 -11.01 -22.09
N VAL A 2 -10.02 -11.02 -20.84
CA VAL A 2 -10.86 -10.64 -19.70
C VAL A 2 -10.61 -9.15 -19.48
N ASP A 3 -11.58 -8.33 -19.86
CA ASP A 3 -11.60 -6.90 -19.55
C ASP A 3 -11.91 -6.75 -18.06
N TYR A 4 -10.90 -6.44 -17.26
CA TYR A 4 -11.10 -6.06 -15.87
C TYR A 4 -11.53 -4.59 -15.84
N ASP A 5 -12.82 -4.38 -15.61
CA ASP A 5 -13.41 -3.08 -15.30
C ASP A 5 -12.99 -2.71 -13.87
N TYR A 6 -12.13 -1.70 -13.72
CA TYR A 6 -11.56 -1.25 -12.45
C TYR A 6 -12.44 -0.19 -11.75
N SER A 7 -13.73 -0.14 -12.08
CA SER A 7 -14.67 0.89 -11.61
C SER A 7 -15.35 0.64 -10.25
N GLU A 8 -14.94 -0.33 -9.45
CA GLU A 8 -15.56 -0.57 -8.13
C GLU A 8 -14.52 -0.67 -7.01
N ILE A 9 -13.98 0.49 -6.62
CA ILE A 9 -13.63 0.71 -5.21
C ILE A 9 -14.96 1.06 -4.54
N PRO A 10 -15.49 0.26 -3.59
CA PRO A 10 -16.80 0.52 -3.01
C PRO A 10 -16.78 1.83 -2.21
N GLU A 11 -17.28 2.90 -2.83
CA GLU A 11 -17.65 4.17 -2.19
C GLU A 11 -18.93 3.98 -1.38
N GLU A 12 -18.90 3.18 -0.31
CA GLU A 12 -19.96 3.28 0.70
C GLU A 12 -19.54 2.65 2.03
N ARG A 13 -19.20 3.53 3.00
CA ARG A 13 -19.62 3.40 4.41
C ARG A 13 -19.12 4.59 5.22
N VAL A 14 -19.98 5.60 5.30
CA VAL A 14 -19.92 6.63 6.34
C VAL A 14 -20.31 5.97 7.67
N LYS A 15 -19.31 5.68 8.51
CA LYS A 15 -19.46 5.70 9.98
C LYS A 15 -18.18 6.29 10.57
N GLU A 16 -18.31 7.49 11.11
CA GLU A 16 -17.39 8.10 12.07
C GLU A 16 -17.23 7.18 13.30
N VAL A 17 -16.33 6.23 13.19
CA VAL A 17 -15.55 5.72 14.31
C VAL A 17 -14.17 5.56 13.70
N SER A 18 -13.25 6.45 14.09
CA SER A 18 -11.93 6.64 13.48
C SER A 18 -11.34 5.32 12.98
N LYS A 19 -11.30 5.14 11.65
CA LYS A 19 -10.60 3.98 11.07
C LYS A 19 -9.18 3.98 11.65
N PRO A 20 -8.71 2.87 12.22
CA PRO A 20 -7.39 2.82 12.83
C PRO A 20 -6.26 3.06 11.81
N PHE A 21 -6.54 2.83 10.53
CA PHE A 21 -5.67 3.12 9.40
C PHE A 21 -6.51 3.50 8.19
N GLU A 22 -6.09 4.54 7.47
CA GLU A 22 -6.63 4.87 6.16
C GLU A 22 -5.53 5.58 5.37
N PHE A 23 -5.38 5.21 4.10
CA PHE A 23 -4.49 5.95 3.21
C PHE A 23 -5.03 7.36 3.00
N THR A 24 -4.15 8.35 3.17
CA THR A 24 -4.43 9.72 2.72
C THR A 24 -4.56 9.74 1.19
N GLU A 25 -5.22 10.76 0.65
CA GLU A 25 -5.34 10.93 -0.80
C GLU A 25 -3.96 10.99 -1.48
N ASP A 26 -3.01 11.69 -0.85
CA ASP A 26 -1.62 11.77 -1.31
C ASP A 26 -0.92 10.42 -1.31
N GLU A 27 -1.16 9.58 -0.29
CA GLU A 27 -0.62 8.21 -0.23
C GLU A 27 -1.20 7.33 -1.31
N ARG A 28 -2.51 7.39 -1.56
CA ARG A 28 -3.14 6.63 -2.66
C ARG A 28 -2.56 7.03 -4.01
N ASN A 29 -2.40 8.33 -4.25
CA ASN A 29 -1.80 8.86 -5.46
C ASN A 29 -0.34 8.39 -5.60
N SER A 30 0.45 8.46 -4.52
CA SER A 30 1.85 8.03 -4.51
C SER A 30 2.00 6.54 -4.75
N LEU A 31 1.20 5.70 -4.10
CA LEU A 31 1.18 4.24 -4.30
C LEU A 31 0.78 3.87 -5.74
N HIS A 32 -0.17 4.61 -6.32
CA HIS A 32 -0.55 4.42 -7.72
C HIS A 32 0.60 4.75 -8.68
N GLU A 33 1.27 5.88 -8.46
CA GLU A 33 2.42 6.28 -9.27
C GLU A 33 3.58 5.30 -9.11
N ILE A 34 3.90 4.84 -7.89
CA ILE A 34 4.93 3.80 -7.67
C ILE A 34 4.60 2.54 -8.48
N LYS A 35 3.35 2.04 -8.39
CA LYS A 35 2.91 0.85 -9.14
C LYS A 35 3.00 1.03 -10.65
N LYS A 36 2.76 2.24 -11.15
CA LYS A 36 2.86 2.58 -12.58
C LYS A 36 4.31 2.69 -13.02
N VAL A 37 5.16 3.35 -12.23
CA VAL A 37 6.58 3.52 -12.49
C VAL A 37 7.30 2.16 -12.49
N LEU A 38 6.95 1.26 -11.56
CA LEU A 38 7.47 -0.12 -11.51
C LEU A 38 7.15 -0.96 -12.75
N LYS A 39 6.18 -0.58 -13.59
CA LYS A 39 5.95 -1.23 -14.89
C LYS A 39 6.93 -0.76 -15.97
N GLY A 40 7.59 0.38 -15.77
CA GLY A 40 8.54 1.00 -16.68
C GLY A 40 9.99 0.71 -16.32
N LYS A 41 10.88 1.62 -16.75
CA LYS A 41 12.28 1.68 -16.32
C LYS A 41 12.37 2.58 -15.09
N CYS A 42 13.00 2.07 -14.02
CA CYS A 42 13.27 2.81 -12.79
C CYS A 42 14.77 2.82 -12.55
N SER A 43 15.33 3.91 -12.05
CA SER A 43 16.70 3.89 -11.54
C SER A 43 16.78 3.22 -10.17
N TYR A 44 17.96 2.72 -9.80
CA TYR A 44 18.23 2.19 -8.47
C TYR A 44 17.91 3.22 -7.35
N GLU A 45 18.23 4.50 -7.57
CA GLU A 45 17.92 5.59 -6.63
C GLU A 45 16.40 5.74 -6.44
N GLN A 46 15.62 5.77 -7.52
CA GLN A 46 14.15 5.86 -7.44
C GLN A 46 13.54 4.66 -6.71
N LEU A 47 14.05 3.45 -6.97
CA LEU A 47 13.59 2.25 -6.27
C LEU A 47 13.94 2.30 -4.77
N THR A 48 15.06 2.92 -4.40
CA THR A 48 15.43 3.12 -2.99
C THR A 48 14.48 4.08 -2.30
N GLU A 49 14.17 5.21 -2.94
CA GLU A 49 13.17 6.18 -2.43
C GLU A 49 11.79 5.55 -2.26
N PHE A 50 11.34 4.75 -3.24
CA PHE A 50 10.05 4.05 -3.14
C PHE A 50 10.02 3.06 -1.98
N ARG A 51 11.12 2.35 -1.75
CA ARG A 51 11.21 1.41 -0.63
C ARG A 51 11.12 2.13 0.70
N GLU A 52 11.90 3.19 0.91
CA GLU A 52 11.85 3.98 2.15
C GLU A 52 10.46 4.55 2.41
N TYR A 53 9.79 5.02 1.36
CA TYR A 53 8.42 5.50 1.44
C TYR A 53 7.43 4.39 1.85
N LEU A 54 7.54 3.21 1.23
CA LEU A 54 6.69 2.05 1.54
C LEU A 54 6.92 1.54 2.97
N GLU A 55 8.17 1.47 3.43
CA GLU A 55 8.52 1.05 4.79
C GLU A 55 7.79 1.93 5.83
N GLY A 56 7.77 3.26 5.64
CA GLY A 56 7.06 4.17 6.55
C GLY A 56 5.53 4.00 6.56
N ILE A 57 4.92 3.61 5.45
CA ILE A 57 3.48 3.30 5.41
C ILE A 57 3.20 1.94 6.05
N ILE A 58 4.03 0.93 5.78
CA ILE A 58 3.91 -0.42 6.34
C ILE A 58 4.01 -0.38 7.86
N GLU A 59 4.95 0.39 8.42
CA GLU A 59 5.09 0.55 9.87
C GLU A 59 3.81 1.12 10.50
N ARG A 60 3.24 2.18 9.91
CA ARG A 60 1.97 2.76 10.41
C ARG A 60 0.82 1.78 10.31
N ALA A 61 0.72 1.05 9.21
CA ALA A 61 -0.32 0.03 9.02
C ALA A 61 -0.16 -1.13 10.03
N HIS A 62 1.08 -1.54 10.35
CA HIS A 62 1.34 -2.52 11.42
C HIS A 62 0.95 -1.99 12.80
N THR A 63 1.31 -0.76 13.14
CA THR A 63 0.91 -0.16 14.42
C THR A 63 -0.61 -0.09 14.53
N ALA A 64 -1.29 0.31 13.46
CA ALA A 64 -2.74 0.33 13.42
C ALA A 64 -3.36 -1.07 13.55
N LEU A 65 -2.77 -2.09 12.91
CA LEU A 65 -3.19 -3.48 13.03
C LEU A 65 -3.08 -3.97 14.49
N LEU A 66 -1.96 -3.68 15.16
CA LEU A 66 -1.76 -4.05 16.56
C LEU A 66 -2.80 -3.39 17.47
N ASN A 67 -2.99 -2.07 17.32
CA ASN A 67 -4.00 -1.32 18.08
C ASN A 67 -5.42 -1.86 17.81
N ALA A 68 -5.74 -2.15 16.56
CA ALA A 68 -7.05 -2.71 16.18
C ALA A 68 -7.28 -4.09 16.81
N ARG A 69 -6.26 -4.96 16.84
CA ARG A 69 -6.34 -6.27 17.51
C ARG A 69 -6.53 -6.14 19.02
N GLU A 70 -5.80 -5.23 19.68
CA GLU A 70 -5.96 -4.97 21.10
C GLU A 70 -7.38 -4.48 21.45
N MET A 71 -7.98 -3.70 20.55
CA MET A 71 -9.34 -3.17 20.69
C MET A 71 -10.44 -4.13 20.19
N ASN A 72 -10.09 -5.34 19.72
CA ASN A 72 -11.01 -6.29 19.09
C ASN A 72 -11.81 -5.68 17.91
N TYR A 73 -11.20 -4.77 17.16
CA TYR A 73 -11.74 -4.28 15.90
C TYR A 73 -11.50 -5.28 14.77
N ASP A 74 -12.32 -5.18 13.73
CA ASP A 74 -12.09 -5.89 12.47
C ASP A 74 -10.80 -5.37 11.84
N THR A 75 -9.91 -6.30 11.49
CA THR A 75 -8.59 -6.01 10.93
C THR A 75 -8.48 -6.35 9.45
N THR A 76 -9.54 -6.91 8.85
CA THR A 76 -9.51 -7.45 7.49
C THR A 76 -8.98 -6.43 6.49
N ASP A 77 -9.49 -5.19 6.55
CA ASP A 77 -9.07 -4.12 5.64
C ASP A 77 -7.59 -3.74 5.84
N ILE A 78 -7.13 -3.62 7.10
CA ILE A 78 -5.73 -3.28 7.41
C ILE A 78 -4.79 -4.40 6.94
N GLU A 79 -5.20 -5.66 7.09
CA GLU A 79 -4.43 -6.83 6.66
C GLU A 79 -4.34 -6.90 5.12
N LEU A 80 -5.41 -6.56 4.40
CA LEU A 80 -5.40 -6.44 2.94
C LEU A 80 -4.48 -5.31 2.48
N ASP A 81 -4.54 -4.14 3.11
CA ASP A 81 -3.68 -3.00 2.81
C ASP A 81 -2.21 -3.33 3.08
N LEU A 82 -1.90 -3.98 4.21
CA LEU A 82 -0.56 -4.45 4.54
C LEU A 82 -0.02 -5.46 3.53
N GLN A 83 -0.87 -6.40 3.10
CA GLN A 83 -0.48 -7.38 2.08
C GLN A 83 -0.14 -6.68 0.77
N PHE A 84 -0.97 -5.73 0.34
CA PHE A 84 -0.71 -4.91 -0.84
C PHE A 84 0.63 -4.16 -0.74
N LEU A 85 0.88 -3.47 0.38
CA LEU A 85 2.11 -2.71 0.59
C LEU A 85 3.35 -3.60 0.57
N ARG A 86 3.29 -4.76 1.23
CA ARG A 86 4.40 -5.73 1.25
C ARG A 86 4.67 -6.35 -0.12
N ASP A 87 3.63 -6.61 -0.90
CA ASP A 87 3.83 -7.14 -2.26
C ASP A 87 4.42 -6.08 -3.19
N LEU A 88 4.05 -4.81 -3.00
CA LEU A 88 4.66 -3.69 -3.70
C LEU A 88 6.13 -3.51 -3.30
N GLU A 89 6.44 -3.56 -2.00
CA GLU A 89 7.81 -3.50 -1.47
C GLU A 89 8.70 -4.63 -2.03
N LYS A 90 8.19 -5.87 -2.06
CA LYS A 90 8.92 -7.00 -2.68
C LYS A 90 9.22 -6.76 -4.15
N GLU A 91 8.29 -6.20 -4.91
CA GLU A 91 8.52 -5.88 -6.32
C GLU A 91 9.58 -4.80 -6.47
N VAL A 92 9.57 -3.76 -5.62
CA VAL A 92 10.63 -2.74 -5.57
C VAL A 92 12.00 -3.39 -5.31
N ILE A 93 12.12 -4.21 -4.25
CA ILE A 93 13.37 -4.88 -3.87
C ILE A 93 13.87 -5.81 -4.99
N LYS A 94 12.95 -6.53 -5.64
CA LYS A 94 13.27 -7.40 -6.77
C LYS A 94 13.85 -6.59 -7.93
N ARG A 95 13.23 -5.48 -8.31
CA ARG A 95 13.75 -4.58 -9.36
C ARG A 95 15.09 -3.98 -8.96
N GLN A 96 15.31 -3.63 -7.69
CA GLN A 96 16.61 -3.15 -7.22
C GLN A 96 17.72 -4.17 -7.47
N HIS A 97 17.44 -5.45 -7.23
CA HIS A 97 18.40 -6.53 -7.49
C HIS A 97 18.62 -6.79 -8.99
N GLU A 98 17.62 -6.58 -9.85
CA GLU A 98 17.77 -6.74 -11.31
C GLU A 98 18.64 -5.62 -11.92
N GLU A 99 18.68 -4.44 -11.30
CA GLU A 99 19.50 -3.30 -11.72
C GLU A 99 20.93 -3.30 -11.12
N MET A 100 21.28 -4.28 -10.27
CA MET A 100 22.64 -4.50 -9.73
C MET A 100 23.52 -5.34 -10.66
#